data_AF-A0A538RL22-F1
#
_entry.id   AF-A0A538RL22-F1
#
_cell.length_a   1.000
_cell.length_b   1.000
_cell.length_c   1.000
_cell.angle_alpha   90.00
_cell.angle_beta   90.00
_cell.angle_gamma   90.00
#
_symmetry.space_group_name_H-M   'P 1'
#
loop_
_entity.id
_entity.type
_entity.pdbx_description
1 polymer ?
#
loop_
_entity_poly.entity_id
_entity_poly.type
_entity_poly.pdbx_seq_one_letter_code
_entity_poly.pdbx_strand_id
1 'polypeptide(L)'
;FARRVSMQLKPNSVAEFTQRIEKDVLPLLRKQKGFQDEITFNVPGGTEAFGISLWENRENAEAYNRETYPEVTKILARVVEGTPKVETYEVSNSTFHKIAVAVAA
;
A
#
# COMPACT_ATOMS: atom_id res chain seq x y z
N PHE A 1 -6.38 8.37 -7.17
CA PHE A 1 -6.37 6.92 -7.49
C PHE A 1 -5.92 6.13 -6.28
N ALA A 2 -6.36 4.87 -6.11
CA ALA A 2 -5.95 4.04 -4.98
C ALA A 2 -5.56 2.62 -5.40
N ARG A 3 -4.64 2.02 -4.64
CA ARG A 3 -4.32 0.60 -4.70
C ARG A 3 -4.66 -0.06 -3.38
N ARG A 4 -5.32 -1.21 -3.42
CA ARG A 4 -5.45 -2.11 -2.27
C ARG A 4 -4.56 -3.32 -2.47
N VAL A 5 -3.74 -3.63 -1.47
CA VAL A 5 -2.90 -4.82 -1.47
C VAL A 5 -3.34 -5.70 -0.31
N SER A 6 -3.92 -6.86 -0.60
CA SER A 6 -4.34 -7.83 0.42
C SER A 6 -3.28 -8.92 0.57
N MET A 7 -2.96 -9.27 1.81
CA MET A 7 -1.87 -10.16 2.19
C MET A 7 -2.34 -11.16 3.23
N GLN A 8 -1.74 -12.33 3.22
CA GLN A 8 -1.75 -13.24 4.36
C GLN A 8 -0.38 -13.19 5.02
N LEU A 9 -0.32 -12.91 6.31
CA LEU A 9 0.92 -12.86 7.08
C LEU A 9 1.26 -14.26 7.59
N LYS A 10 2.55 -14.51 7.82
CA LYS A 10 2.96 -15.73 8.54
C LYS A 10 2.52 -15.65 10.00
N PRO A 11 2.31 -16.80 10.68
CA PRO A 11 1.98 -16.82 12.09
C PRO A 11 2.98 -16.02 12.93
N ASN A 12 2.48 -15.21 13.86
CA ASN A 12 3.27 -14.37 14.76
C ASN A 12 4.13 -13.28 14.08
N SER A 13 3.88 -12.93 12.81
CA SER A 13 4.69 -11.95 12.07
C SER A 13 4.13 -10.52 12.05
N VAL A 14 2.98 -10.23 12.68
CA VAL A 14 2.33 -8.90 12.63
C VAL A 14 3.25 -7.76 13.09
N ALA A 15 4.01 -7.98 14.17
CA ALA A 15 4.93 -6.97 14.70
C ALA A 15 6.10 -6.68 13.73
N GLU A 16 6.72 -7.74 13.19
CA GLU A 16 7.80 -7.59 12.20
C GLU A 16 7.27 -6.98 10.90
N PHE A 17 6.08 -7.38 10.45
CA PHE A 17 5.40 -6.81 9.29
C PHE A 17 5.21 -5.30 9.47
N THR A 18 4.62 -4.86 10.58
CA THR A 18 4.39 -3.44 10.86
C THR A 18 5.71 -2.66 10.91
N GLN A 19 6.75 -3.22 11.53
CA GLN A 19 8.08 -2.63 11.56
C GLN A 19 8.70 -2.48 10.16
N ARG A 20 8.60 -3.50 9.31
CA ARG A 20 9.10 -3.46 7.92
C ARG A 20 8.36 -2.43 7.08
N ILE A 21 7.04 -2.33 7.25
CA ILE A 21 6.24 -1.30 6.60
C ILE A 21 6.80 0.08 6.99
N GLU A 22 6.97 0.36 8.28
CA GLU A 22 7.42 1.66 8.77
C GLU A 22 8.86 2.01 8.33
N LYS A 23 9.79 1.08 8.48
CA LYS A 23 11.23 1.34 8.32
C LYS A 23 11.72 1.20 6.88
N ASP A 24 11.11 0.31 6.09
CA ASP A 24 11.62 -0.05 4.78
C ASP A 24 10.66 0.36 3.66
N VAL A 25 9.35 0.10 3.81
CA VAL A 25 8.37 0.33 2.74
C VAL A 25 7.94 1.79 2.64
N LEU A 26 7.56 2.44 3.76
CA LEU A 26 7.10 3.83 3.73
C LEU A 26 8.16 4.80 3.18
N PRO A 27 9.46 4.68 3.50
CA PRO A 27 10.49 5.52 2.87
C PRO A 27 10.64 5.31 1.36
N LEU A 28 10.42 4.08 0.87
CA LEU A 28 10.44 3.80 -0.57
C LEU A 28 9.22 4.41 -1.27
N LEU A 29 8.03 4.27 -0.68
CA LEU A 29 6.78 4.84 -1.19
C LEU A 29 6.85 6.37 -1.28
N ARG A 30 7.36 7.04 -0.23
CA ARG A 30 7.50 8.50 -0.19
C ARG A 30 8.42 9.08 -1.26
N LYS A 31 9.30 8.28 -1.86
CA LYS A 31 10.16 8.69 -2.97
C LYS A 31 9.48 8.57 -4.33
N GLN A 32 8.36 7.87 -4.41
CA GLN A 32 7.66 7.65 -5.68
C GLN A 32 6.90 8.91 -6.10
N LYS A 33 6.98 9.22 -7.38
CA LYS A 33 6.22 10.33 -7.96
C LYS A 33 4.72 10.10 -7.74
N GLY A 34 4.04 11.12 -7.23
CA GLY A 34 2.59 11.10 -7.04
C GLY A 34 2.09 10.20 -5.92
N PHE A 35 2.95 9.63 -5.08
CA PHE A 35 2.52 8.98 -3.84
C PHE A 35 1.94 10.03 -2.88
N GLN A 36 0.76 9.75 -2.33
CA GLN A 36 0.06 10.67 -1.43
C GLN A 36 -0.03 10.14 -0.01
N ASP A 37 -0.35 8.85 0.16
CA ASP A 37 -0.56 8.25 1.47
C ASP A 37 -0.52 6.73 1.44
N GLU A 38 -0.36 6.11 2.61
CA GLU A 38 -0.49 4.66 2.83
C GLU A 38 -1.17 4.40 4.18
N ILE A 39 -2.20 3.54 4.16
CA ILE A 39 -2.90 3.09 5.36
C ILE A 39 -2.85 1.57 5.41
N THR A 40 -2.24 1.02 6.45
CA THR A 40 -2.09 -0.42 6.64
C THR A 40 -3.00 -0.92 7.76
N PHE A 41 -3.69 -2.04 7.51
CA PHE A 41 -4.65 -2.66 8.39
C PHE A 41 -4.23 -4.10 8.69
N ASN A 42 -4.31 -4.49 9.97
CA ASN A 42 -4.12 -5.86 10.43
C ASN A 42 -5.44 -6.35 11.02
N VAL A 43 -5.91 -7.55 10.65
CA VAL A 43 -7.11 -8.13 11.24
C VAL A 43 -6.82 -8.55 12.68
N PRO A 44 -7.62 -8.10 13.68
CA PRO A 44 -7.42 -8.49 15.06
C PRO A 44 -7.45 -10.00 15.25
N GLY A 45 -6.38 -10.57 15.83
CA GLY A 45 -6.28 -12.01 16.10
C GLY A 45 -6.10 -12.90 14.86
N GLY A 46 -6.01 -12.31 13.67
CA GLY A 46 -5.84 -13.03 12.40
C GLY A 46 -4.44 -12.86 11.80
N THR A 47 -4.25 -13.49 10.64
CA THR A 47 -3.06 -13.31 9.79
C THR A 47 -3.33 -12.43 8.59
N GLU A 48 -4.58 -12.05 8.37
CA GLU A 48 -4.98 -11.17 7.28
C GLU A 48 -4.48 -9.74 7.52
N ALA A 49 -3.88 -9.16 6.48
CA ALA A 49 -3.54 -7.75 6.47
C ALA A 49 -3.86 -7.16 5.09
N PHE A 50 -4.11 -5.86 5.03
CA PHE A 50 -4.15 -5.14 3.76
C PHE A 50 -3.63 -3.72 3.89
N GLY A 51 -2.98 -3.26 2.83
CA GLY A 51 -2.54 -1.87 2.67
C GLY A 51 -3.40 -1.15 1.64
N ILE A 52 -3.64 0.15 1.84
CA ILE A 52 -4.23 1.05 0.86
C ILE A 52 -3.25 2.19 0.61
N SER A 53 -2.72 2.27 -0.61
CA SER A 53 -1.94 3.44 -1.04
C SER A 53 -2.79 4.37 -1.90
N LEU A 54 -2.62 5.67 -1.67
CA LEU A 54 -3.23 6.75 -2.42
C LEU A 54 -2.21 7.40 -3.35
N TRP A 55 -2.66 7.70 -4.56
CA TRP A 55 -1.85 8.21 -5.66
C TRP A 55 -2.57 9.34 -6.36
N GLU A 56 -1.79 10.35 -6.78
CA GLU A 56 -2.26 11.52 -7.51
C GLU A 56 -3.07 11.12 -8.76
N ASN A 57 -2.57 10.15 -9.53
CA ASN A 57 -3.22 9.62 -10.72
C ASN A 57 -2.86 8.15 -10.94
N ARG A 58 -3.52 7.54 -11.92
CA ARG A 58 -3.36 6.12 -12.27
C ARG A 58 -1.96 5.83 -12.81
N GLU A 59 -1.41 6.72 -13.62
CA GLU A 59 -0.14 6.57 -14.32
C GLU A 59 1.02 6.46 -13.31
N ASN A 60 1.02 7.31 -12.28
CA ASN A 60 1.97 7.27 -11.18
C ASN A 60 1.88 5.93 -10.42
N ALA A 61 0.68 5.44 -10.13
CA ALA A 61 0.46 4.18 -9.43
C ALA A 61 0.90 2.96 -10.24
N GLU A 62 0.66 2.97 -11.56
CA GLU A 62 1.07 1.90 -12.48
C GLU A 62 2.59 1.89 -12.68
N ALA A 63 3.23 3.05 -12.79
CA ALA A 63 4.69 3.16 -12.84
C ALA A 63 5.32 2.55 -11.57
N TYR A 64 4.85 2.94 -10.39
CA TYR A 64 5.26 2.34 -9.12
C TYR A 64 5.05 0.81 -9.11
N ASN A 65 3.91 0.33 -9.61
CA ASN A 65 3.60 -1.11 -9.65
C ASN A 65 4.58 -1.92 -10.51
N ARG A 66 5.05 -1.36 -11.62
CA ARG A 66 6.02 -2.05 -12.49
C ARG A 66 7.44 -2.00 -11.93
N GLU A 67 7.84 -0.85 -11.39
CA GLU A 67 9.27 -0.54 -11.18
C GLU A 67 9.72 -0.80 -9.73
N THR A 68 8.93 -0.39 -8.74
CA THR A 68 9.37 -0.43 -7.33
C THR A 68 8.60 -1.44 -6.48
N TYR A 69 7.34 -1.75 -6.82
CA TYR A 69 6.55 -2.73 -6.06
C TYR A 69 7.22 -4.12 -5.92
N PRO A 70 8.00 -4.63 -6.90
CA PRO A 70 8.77 -5.87 -6.70
C PRO A 70 9.78 -5.82 -5.54
N GLU A 71 10.35 -4.66 -5.22
CA GLU A 71 11.24 -4.51 -4.06
C GLU A 71 10.44 -4.54 -2.75
N VAL A 72 9.23 -3.96 -2.75
CA VAL A 72 8.33 -4.02 -1.59
C VAL A 72 7.92 -5.46 -1.30
N THR A 73 7.55 -6.25 -2.31
CA THR A 73 7.21 -7.67 -2.10
C THR A 73 8.41 -8.47 -1.58
N LYS A 74 9.63 -8.15 -2.04
CA LYS A 74 10.86 -8.77 -1.53
C LYS A 74 11.15 -8.43 -0.07
N ILE A 75 10.95 -7.17 0.34
CA ILE A 75 11.09 -6.75 1.75
C ILE A 75 10.12 -7.52 2.65
N LEU A 76 8.90 -7.77 2.16
CA LEU A 76 7.83 -8.42 2.91
C LEU A 76 7.81 -9.95 2.78
N ALA A 77 8.58 -10.55 1.88
CA ALA A 77 8.57 -12.00 1.59
C ALA A 77 8.87 -12.89 2.82
N ARG A 78 9.55 -12.34 3.84
CA ARG A 78 9.81 -13.08 5.09
C ARG A 78 8.58 -13.19 5.98
N VAL A 79 7.68 -12.21 5.91
CA VAL A 79 6.53 -12.04 6.83
C VAL A 79 5.17 -12.26 6.16
N VAL A 80 5.13 -12.38 4.83
CA VAL A 80 3.93 -12.65 4.02
C VAL A 80 3.98 -14.07 3.47
N GLU A 81 2.83 -14.76 3.48
CA GLU A 81 2.58 -16.01 2.78
C GLU A 81 2.09 -15.76 1.35
N GLY A 82 2.66 -16.51 0.41
CA GLY A 82 2.28 -16.45 -1.00
C GLY A 82 2.45 -15.07 -1.63
N THR A 83 1.65 -14.82 -2.67
CA THR A 83 1.68 -13.57 -3.44
C THR A 83 0.55 -12.64 -3.00
N PRO A 84 0.84 -11.39 -2.60
CA PRO A 84 -0.21 -10.42 -2.29
C PRO A 84 -1.14 -10.17 -3.49
N LYS A 85 -2.44 -10.00 -3.22
CA LYS A 85 -3.43 -9.61 -4.24
C LYS A 85 -3.45 -8.09 -4.37
N VAL A 86 -3.25 -7.58 -5.58
CA VAL A 86 -3.32 -6.14 -5.88
C VAL A 86 -4.61 -5.82 -6.62
N GLU A 87 -5.32 -4.82 -6.14
CA GLU A 87 -6.53 -4.27 -6.75
C GLU A 87 -6.40 -2.74 -6.83
N THR A 88 -7.09 -2.12 -7.79
CA THR A 88 -6.99 -0.68 -8.05
C THR A 88 -8.36 -0.03 -8.17
N TYR A 89 -8.47 1.23 -7.71
CA TYR A 89 -9.76 1.92 -7.58
C TYR A 89 -9.64 3.41 -7.89
N GLU A 90 -10.72 3.97 -8.43
CA GLU A 90 -10.95 5.42 -8.38
C GLU A 90 -11.46 5.81 -6.99
N VAL A 91 -10.92 6.90 -6.46
CA VAL A 91 -11.29 7.38 -5.12
C VAL A 91 -12.37 8.44 -5.27
N SER A 92 -13.59 8.11 -4.85
CA SER A 92 -14.71 9.05 -4.91
C SER A 92 -14.67 10.08 -3.78
N ASN A 93 -14.40 9.67 -2.54
CA ASN A 93 -14.47 10.52 -1.35
C ASN A 93 -13.49 10.06 -0.25
N SER A 94 -13.01 10.99 0.58
CA SER A 94 -12.24 10.71 1.80
C SER A 94 -12.44 11.84 2.82
N THR A 95 -12.64 11.48 4.09
CA THR A 95 -12.79 12.43 5.20
C THR A 95 -11.49 12.65 5.97
N PHE A 96 -10.55 11.70 5.90
CA PHE A 96 -9.23 11.78 6.54
C PHE A 96 -8.21 12.49 5.67
N HIS A 97 -8.15 12.12 4.38
CA HIS A 97 -7.21 12.70 3.42
C HIS A 97 -7.93 13.76 2.59
N LYS A 98 -7.42 15.00 2.55
CA LYS A 98 -7.98 16.06 1.71
C LYS A 98 -7.71 15.74 0.25
N ILE A 99 -8.65 15.07 -0.41
CA ILE A 99 -8.61 14.90 -1.85
C ILE A 99 -8.73 16.30 -2.45
N ALA A 100 -7.72 16.74 -3.19
CA ALA A 100 -7.85 17.95 -3.99
C ALA A 100 -9.04 17.73 -4.92
N VAL A 101 -10.10 18.52 -4.71
CA VAL A 101 -11.26 18.52 -5.60
C VAL A 101 -10.72 18.89 -6.97
N ALA A 102 -10.87 17.99 -7.96
CA ALA A 102 -10.63 18.36 -9.33
C ALA A 102 -11.55 19.54 -9.64
N VAL A 103 -10.96 20.73 -9.85
CA VAL A 103 -11.72 21.88 -10.33
C VAL A 103 -12.19 21.47 -11.72
N ALA A 104 -13.49 21.21 -11.85
CA ALA A 104 -14.09 21.00 -13.16
C ALA A 104 -13.82 22.27 -13.99
N ALA A 105 -13.25 22.08 -15.18
CA ALA A 105 -13.11 23.13 -16.18
C ALA A 105 -14.48 23.49 -16.77
#